data_AF-A0A6J5U0Y6-F1
#
_entry.id   AF-A0A6J5U0Y6-F1
#
_cell.length_a   1.000
_cell.length_b   1.000
_cell.length_c   1.000
_cell.angle_alpha   90.00
_cell.angle_beta   90.00
_cell.angle_gamma   90.00
#
_symmetry.space_group_name_H-M   'P 1'
#
loop_
_entity.id
_entity.type
_entity.pdbx_description
1 polymer ?
#
loop_
_entity_poly.entity_id
_entity_poly.type
_entity_poly.pdbx_seq_one_letter_code
_entity_poly.pdbx_strand_id
1 'polypeptide(L)'
;MYCQRLAALPAQTDLFLPFPIGTVPKVRNAPTSIQLPLTKNRKNGPRISAISTDEIPPNALRRKRDPNWRGGFSVGVDLGMSRTGLALSKGFNFRPLTVLNLRGQKLEDQLLEIAKQQEADEFIVGLPKSSDGKETPQSNKIRSVAGRLAVSAAQRGWRVYLQDENGTSIEAMDRMINVGLGKSDRQSKIDAYAAVMVLERYFSMSGEGTELVVPKNLDLQDKLRRGPPKDTDFYPEDNED
;
A
#
# COMPACT_ATOMS: atom_id res chain seq x y z
N MET A 1 -15.37 37.18 41.63
CA MET A 1 -16.25 36.98 42.80
C MET A 1 -17.51 37.82 42.59
N TYR A 2 -18.66 37.19 42.33
CA TYR A 2 -19.97 37.70 42.76
C TYR A 2 -20.95 36.51 42.69
N CYS A 3 -21.27 35.99 43.87
CA CYS A 3 -22.28 34.96 44.09
C CYS A 3 -23.67 35.60 44.15
N GLN A 4 -24.68 34.98 43.56
CA GLN A 4 -26.05 35.09 44.05
C GLN A 4 -26.83 33.76 43.87
N ARG A 5 -27.53 33.42 44.94
CA ARG A 5 -28.31 32.22 45.32
C ARG A 5 -29.51 31.97 44.38
N LEU A 6 -29.74 30.72 43.94
CA LEU A 6 -30.66 29.70 44.49
C LEU A 6 -32.15 30.10 44.60
N ALA A 7 -32.99 29.43 43.80
CA ALA A 7 -34.37 29.07 44.11
C ALA A 7 -34.70 27.72 43.43
N ALA A 8 -35.43 26.86 44.13
CA ALA A 8 -35.61 25.45 43.83
C ALA A 8 -37.10 25.09 43.58
N LEU A 9 -37.30 24.09 42.69
CA LEU A 9 -38.40 23.10 42.60
C LEU A 9 -39.82 23.59 42.19
N PRO A 10 -40.66 22.75 41.52
CA PRO A 10 -40.85 21.32 41.81
C PRO A 10 -40.91 20.33 40.63
N ALA A 11 -40.93 19.07 41.05
CA ALA A 11 -41.04 17.82 40.30
C ALA A 11 -42.30 17.70 39.46
N GLN A 12 -42.17 17.04 38.31
CA GLN A 12 -43.26 16.30 37.68
C GLN A 12 -42.79 14.91 37.27
N THR A 13 -43.53 13.95 37.78
CA THR A 13 -43.45 12.50 37.64
C THR A 13 -44.19 12.02 36.39
N ASP A 14 -43.67 10.91 35.86
CA ASP A 14 -44.34 9.84 35.12
C ASP A 14 -45.02 10.13 33.77
N LEU A 15 -44.52 9.44 32.73
CA LEU A 15 -45.33 8.48 31.96
C LEU A 15 -44.42 7.54 31.16
N PHE A 16 -44.31 6.32 31.69
CA PHE A 16 -43.85 5.11 31.00
C PHE A 16 -44.86 4.70 29.92
N LEU A 17 -44.39 4.34 28.72
CA LEU A 17 -45.06 3.36 27.86
C LEU A 17 -44.01 2.44 27.18
N PRO A 18 -44.25 1.12 27.13
CA PRO A 18 -43.27 0.13 26.70
C PRO A 18 -43.30 -0.12 25.18
N PHE A 19 -42.13 -0.32 24.58
CA PHE A 19 -41.98 -0.81 23.20
C PHE A 19 -42.14 -2.34 23.13
N PRO A 20 -42.86 -2.89 22.13
CA PRO A 20 -43.11 -4.32 22.04
C PRO A 20 -41.91 -5.09 21.48
N ILE A 21 -41.65 -6.24 22.12
CA ILE A 21 -40.66 -7.25 21.76
C ILE A 21 -41.15 -8.00 20.50
N GLY A 22 -40.40 -7.87 19.41
CA GLY A 22 -40.62 -8.62 18.16
C GLY A 22 -40.05 -10.04 18.23
N THR A 23 -40.89 -11.00 17.88
CA THR A 23 -40.73 -12.45 17.96
C THR A 23 -39.70 -13.01 16.96
N VAL A 24 -38.85 -13.92 17.42
CA VAL A 24 -37.90 -14.72 16.62
C VAL A 24 -38.62 -15.92 16.00
N PRO A 25 -38.58 -16.17 14.68
CA PRO A 25 -39.02 -17.43 14.11
C PRO A 25 -37.91 -18.48 14.15
N LYS A 26 -38.19 -19.60 14.82
CA LYS A 26 -37.42 -20.84 14.84
C LYS A 26 -38.09 -21.82 13.89
N VAL A 27 -37.44 -22.23 12.79
CA VAL A 27 -37.82 -23.46 12.08
C VAL A 27 -36.57 -24.22 11.64
N ARG A 28 -36.54 -25.47 12.10
CA ARG A 28 -35.59 -26.55 11.78
C ARG A 28 -35.97 -27.15 10.43
N ASN A 29 -34.98 -27.63 9.66
CA ASN A 29 -34.87 -29.03 9.23
C ASN A 29 -33.68 -29.20 8.25
N ALA A 30 -32.76 -30.09 8.62
CA ALA A 30 -31.80 -30.70 7.71
C ALA A 30 -32.42 -31.94 7.04
N PRO A 31 -31.89 -32.35 5.88
CA PRO A 31 -31.40 -33.72 5.74
C PRO A 31 -30.00 -33.72 5.09
N THR A 32 -29.01 -34.36 5.71
CA THR A 32 -28.59 -35.75 5.47
C THR A 32 -27.45 -35.83 4.45
N SER A 33 -26.27 -36.09 5.01
CA SER A 33 -25.11 -36.79 4.47
C SER A 33 -25.13 -37.20 2.99
N ILE A 34 -24.17 -36.66 2.23
CA ILE A 34 -23.51 -37.40 1.15
C ILE A 34 -22.02 -37.43 1.49
N GLN A 35 -21.58 -38.57 2.00
CA GLN A 35 -20.18 -38.95 2.06
C GLN A 35 -19.86 -39.89 0.89
N LEU A 36 -18.61 -39.74 0.39
CA LEU A 36 -17.76 -40.69 -0.35
C LEU A 36 -17.87 -40.72 -1.89
N PRO A 37 -16.77 -41.06 -2.62
CA PRO A 37 -15.49 -41.60 -2.14
C PRO A 37 -14.23 -40.81 -2.53
N LEU A 38 -13.18 -41.05 -1.74
CA LEU A 38 -11.77 -40.93 -2.14
C LEU A 38 -11.55 -41.64 -3.48
N THR A 39 -11.08 -40.91 -4.50
CA THR A 39 -10.34 -41.50 -5.61
C THR A 39 -8.97 -40.84 -5.70
N LYS A 40 -7.97 -41.57 -5.20
CA LYS A 40 -6.56 -41.33 -5.51
C LYS A 40 -6.32 -41.74 -6.97
N ASN A 41 -5.97 -40.80 -7.83
CA ASN A 41 -5.02 -41.00 -8.95
C ASN A 41 -4.76 -39.64 -9.61
N ARG A 42 -3.61 -39.00 -9.37
CA ARG A 42 -2.25 -39.21 -9.92
C ARG A 42 -1.97 -38.26 -11.08
N LYS A 43 -0.84 -37.56 -10.92
CA LYS A 43 -0.08 -36.74 -11.87
C LYS A 43 -0.73 -35.43 -12.25
N ASN A 44 -0.22 -34.34 -11.68
CA ASN A 44 0.05 -33.08 -12.38
C ASN A 44 1.11 -32.33 -11.57
N GLY A 45 2.12 -31.78 -12.25
CA GLY A 45 3.29 -31.11 -11.66
C GLY A 45 2.93 -29.90 -10.77
N PRO A 46 3.92 -29.17 -10.25
CA PRO A 46 3.65 -28.04 -9.37
C PRO A 46 2.70 -27.06 -10.06
N ARG A 47 1.49 -26.90 -9.51
CA ARG A 47 0.57 -25.84 -9.89
C ARG A 47 1.19 -24.54 -9.41
N ILE A 48 1.95 -23.89 -10.27
CA ILE A 48 2.48 -22.56 -9.99
C ILE A 48 1.29 -21.59 -10.09
N SER A 49 0.65 -21.34 -8.95
CA SER A 49 -0.33 -20.26 -8.82
C SER A 49 0.37 -18.92 -9.03
N ALA A 50 -0.31 -17.99 -9.70
CA ALA A 50 0.14 -16.61 -9.80
C ALA A 50 0.45 -16.06 -8.39
N ILE A 51 1.59 -15.39 -8.24
CA ILE A 51 1.98 -14.75 -6.98
C ILE A 51 0.83 -13.86 -6.51
N SER A 52 0.27 -14.17 -5.35
CA SER A 52 -0.76 -13.34 -4.73
C SER A 52 -0.13 -12.34 -3.77
N THR A 53 -0.84 -11.23 -3.52
CA THR A 53 -0.46 -10.23 -2.52
C THR A 53 -0.33 -10.83 -1.11
N ASP A 54 -0.99 -11.97 -0.86
CA ASP A 54 -0.90 -12.71 0.41
C ASP A 54 0.41 -13.51 0.54
N GLU A 55 0.97 -13.99 -0.57
CA GLU A 55 2.26 -14.70 -0.61
C GLU A 55 3.43 -13.72 -0.41
N ILE A 56 3.30 -12.49 -0.92
CA ILE A 56 4.31 -11.44 -0.78
C ILE A 56 3.64 -10.14 -0.29
N PRO A 57 3.42 -10.01 1.03
CA PRO A 57 2.70 -8.85 1.56
C PRO A 57 3.52 -7.56 1.42
N PRO A 58 2.87 -6.44 1.05
CA PRO A 58 3.51 -5.12 1.06
C PRO A 58 4.04 -4.75 2.45
N ASN A 59 5.10 -3.94 2.56
CA ASN A 59 5.65 -3.54 3.87
C ASN A 59 4.61 -2.90 4.81
N ALA A 60 3.64 -2.16 4.27
CA ALA A 60 2.54 -1.61 5.06
C ALA A 60 1.71 -2.69 5.75
N LEU A 61 1.43 -3.81 5.06
CA LEU A 61 0.69 -4.94 5.61
C LEU A 61 1.54 -5.75 6.59
N ARG A 62 2.83 -5.96 6.30
CA ARG A 62 3.77 -6.65 7.21
C ARG A 62 3.80 -5.96 8.57
N ARG A 63 3.91 -4.64 8.58
CA ARG A 63 3.92 -3.84 9.81
C ARG A 63 2.59 -3.90 10.58
N LYS A 64 1.45 -3.93 9.89
CA LYS A 64 0.14 -4.13 10.55
C LYS A 64 0.06 -5.48 11.26
N ARG A 65 0.68 -6.53 10.68
CA ARG A 65 0.73 -7.88 11.28
C ARG A 65 1.76 -8.00 12.39
N ASP A 66 2.92 -7.37 12.24
CA ASP A 66 4.00 -7.33 13.23
C ASP A 66 4.45 -5.88 13.49
N PRO A 67 4.01 -5.26 14.61
CA PRO A 67 4.42 -3.91 14.98
C PRO A 67 5.93 -3.74 15.21
N ASN A 68 6.64 -4.83 15.53
CA ASN A 68 8.09 -4.83 15.73
C ASN A 68 8.86 -4.98 14.42
N TRP A 69 8.18 -5.20 13.29
CA TRP A 69 8.80 -5.24 11.97
C TRP A 69 9.46 -3.90 11.65
N ARG A 70 10.79 -3.86 11.77
CA ARG A 70 11.61 -2.68 11.48
C ARG A 70 12.11 -2.63 10.04
N GLY A 71 11.84 -3.67 9.25
CA GLY A 71 12.40 -3.88 7.92
C GLY A 71 11.67 -3.17 6.79
N GLY A 72 12.40 -3.01 5.69
CA GLY A 72 11.92 -2.58 4.38
C GLY A 72 11.73 -1.06 4.25
N PHE A 73 12.53 -0.44 3.39
CA PHE A 73 12.28 0.95 2.99
C PHE A 73 11.47 0.92 1.71
N SER A 74 10.43 1.75 1.63
CA SER A 74 9.61 1.86 0.43
C SER A 74 9.90 3.18 -0.27
N VAL A 75 10.17 3.11 -1.57
CA VAL A 75 10.32 4.29 -2.42
C VAL A 75 8.97 4.64 -3.03
N GLY A 76 8.47 5.83 -2.72
CA GLY A 76 7.28 6.40 -3.34
C GLY A 76 7.63 7.05 -4.66
N VAL A 77 6.83 6.80 -5.70
CA VAL A 77 7.04 7.33 -7.05
C VAL A 77 5.75 7.95 -7.56
N ASP A 78 5.78 9.25 -7.81
CA ASP A 78 4.73 9.98 -8.52
C ASP A 78 5.18 10.25 -9.97
N LEU A 79 4.54 9.57 -10.94
CA LEU A 79 4.89 9.63 -12.35
C LEU A 79 4.08 10.70 -13.08
N GLY A 80 4.61 11.92 -13.09
CA GLY A 80 4.08 13.03 -13.88
C GLY A 80 4.42 12.95 -15.38
N MET A 81 3.92 13.92 -16.15
CA MET A 81 4.16 14.01 -17.61
C MET A 81 5.58 14.40 -18.00
N SER A 82 6.25 15.25 -17.23
CA SER A 82 7.63 15.70 -17.46
C SER A 82 8.57 15.37 -16.30
N ARG A 83 8.07 15.46 -15.07
CA ARG A 83 8.80 15.22 -13.83
C ARG A 83 8.33 13.94 -13.13
N THR A 84 9.21 13.34 -12.34
CA THR A 84 8.91 12.21 -11.48
C THR A 84 9.30 12.57 -10.05
N GLY A 85 8.31 12.68 -9.16
CA GLY A 85 8.55 12.91 -7.74
C GLY A 85 8.97 11.63 -7.04
N LEU A 86 9.93 11.73 -6.13
CA LEU A 86 10.38 10.61 -5.30
C LEU A 86 10.33 10.93 -3.82
N ALA A 87 9.93 9.93 -3.05
CA ALA A 87 9.92 9.95 -1.60
C ALA A 87 10.47 8.65 -1.04
N LEU A 88 10.94 8.69 0.19
CA LEU A 88 11.40 7.51 0.93
C LEU A 88 10.57 7.36 2.19
N SER A 89 10.28 6.11 2.53
CA SER A 89 9.70 5.74 3.81
C SER A 89 10.54 4.71 4.54
N LYS A 90 10.67 4.90 5.86
CA LYS A 90 11.03 3.83 6.81
C LYS A 90 9.82 3.60 7.68
N GLY A 91 8.80 2.96 7.09
CA GLY A 91 7.48 2.89 7.71
C GLY A 91 6.70 4.20 7.69
N PHE A 92 6.08 4.57 8.81
CA PHE A 92 5.35 5.85 8.95
C PHE A 92 6.24 7.11 8.99
N ASN A 93 7.56 6.97 8.81
CA ASN A 93 8.45 8.11 8.64
C ASN A 93 8.63 8.36 7.14
N PHE A 94 7.94 9.37 6.62
CA PHE A 94 7.98 9.75 5.20
C PHE A 94 8.84 10.99 5.00
N ARG A 95 9.66 11.01 3.95
CA ARG A 95 10.40 12.20 3.54
C ARG A 95 10.46 12.36 2.02
N PRO A 96 10.33 13.58 1.49
CA PRO A 96 10.62 13.83 0.09
C PRO A 96 12.11 13.56 -0.17
N LEU A 97 12.42 12.93 -1.30
CA LEU A 97 13.79 12.58 -1.67
C LEU A 97 14.33 13.51 -2.75
N THR A 98 13.73 13.47 -3.94
CA THR A 98 14.16 14.28 -5.08
C THR A 98 13.09 14.31 -6.18
N VAL A 99 13.30 15.12 -7.21
CA VAL A 99 12.48 15.15 -8.42
C VAL A 99 13.39 14.86 -9.62
N LEU A 100 13.01 13.86 -10.42
CA LEU A 100 13.74 13.47 -11.63
C LEU A 100 13.08 14.03 -12.88
N ASN A 101 13.89 14.56 -13.79
CA ASN A 101 13.47 15.00 -15.12
C ASN A 101 13.95 14.00 -16.18
N LEU A 102 13.69 12.71 -15.96
CA LEU A 102 14.11 11.59 -16.80
C LEU A 102 12.90 10.85 -17.39
N ARG A 103 13.13 10.10 -18.48
CA ARG A 103 12.10 9.34 -19.19
C ARG A 103 12.64 7.99 -19.67
N GLY A 104 11.74 7.04 -19.89
CA GLY A 104 12.05 5.72 -20.41
C GLY A 104 13.09 4.98 -19.56
N GLN A 105 14.00 4.26 -20.22
CA GLN A 105 15.01 3.44 -19.54
C GLN A 105 15.87 4.23 -18.55
N LYS A 106 16.26 5.47 -18.88
CA LYS A 106 17.08 6.31 -17.98
C LYS A 106 16.39 6.59 -16.65
N LEU A 107 15.06 6.74 -16.66
CA LEU A 107 14.30 6.91 -15.43
C LEU A 107 14.32 5.61 -14.63
N GLU A 108 14.03 4.48 -15.29
CA GLU A 108 13.98 3.15 -14.66
C GLU A 108 15.32 2.79 -14.01
N ASP A 109 16.44 3.03 -14.71
CA ASP A 109 17.78 2.80 -14.18
C ASP A 109 18.08 3.69 -12.96
N GLN A 110 17.71 4.97 -13.03
CA GLN A 110 17.91 5.90 -11.92
C GLN A 110 17.06 5.52 -10.69
N LEU A 111 15.84 5.03 -10.89
CA LEU A 111 14.99 4.53 -9.79
C LEU A 111 15.64 3.33 -9.10
N LEU A 112 16.19 2.40 -9.88
CA LEU A 112 16.85 1.21 -9.36
C LEU A 112 18.13 1.56 -8.59
N GLU A 113 18.90 2.54 -9.06
CA GLU A 113 20.09 3.01 -8.36
C GLU A 113 19.73 3.72 -7.04
N ILE A 114 18.68 4.56 -7.05
CA ILE A 114 18.18 5.19 -5.84
C ILE A 114 17.70 4.13 -4.83
N ALA A 115 16.93 3.13 -5.27
CA ALA A 115 16.48 2.06 -4.38
C ALA A 115 17.66 1.28 -3.78
N LYS A 116 18.71 1.03 -4.57
CA LYS A 116 19.95 0.42 -4.08
C LYS A 116 20.58 1.26 -2.96
N GLN A 117 20.78 2.55 -3.22
CA GLN A 117 21.44 3.48 -2.30
C GLN A 117 20.64 3.72 -1.02
N GLN A 118 19.32 3.64 -1.11
CA GLN A 118 18.43 3.78 0.04
C GLN A 118 18.08 2.44 0.68
N GLU A 119 18.65 1.31 0.24
CA GLU A 119 18.33 -0.03 0.75
C GLU A 119 16.81 -0.34 0.73
N ALA A 120 16.13 0.16 -0.30
CA ALA A 120 14.71 -0.05 -0.48
C ALA A 120 14.42 -1.40 -1.11
N ASP A 121 13.33 -2.03 -0.68
CA ASP A 121 12.92 -3.37 -1.10
C ASP A 121 11.58 -3.38 -1.85
N GLU A 122 10.90 -2.24 -1.93
CA GLU A 122 9.71 -2.05 -2.74
C GLU A 122 9.55 -0.62 -3.28
N PHE A 123 8.88 -0.53 -4.43
CA PHE A 123 8.42 0.72 -5.03
C PHE A 123 6.90 0.82 -4.92
N ILE A 124 6.41 1.99 -4.52
CA ILE A 124 4.98 2.31 -4.49
C ILE A 124 4.73 3.40 -5.54
N VAL A 125 4.13 3.01 -6.65
CA VAL A 125 3.89 3.88 -7.79
C VAL A 125 2.44 4.37 -7.78
N GLY A 126 2.26 5.68 -7.76
CA GLY A 126 0.94 6.32 -7.83
C GLY A 126 0.21 5.98 -9.13
N LEU A 127 -1.06 5.56 -9.02
CA LEU A 127 -1.92 5.24 -10.15
C LEU A 127 -3.19 6.10 -10.10
N PRO A 128 -3.27 7.19 -10.89
CA PRO A 128 -4.48 7.96 -11.01
C PRO A 128 -5.56 7.10 -11.68
N LYS A 129 -6.74 7.04 -11.09
CA LYS A 129 -7.93 6.44 -11.70
C LYS A 129 -9.03 7.48 -11.84
N SER A 130 -9.93 7.27 -12.79
CA SER A 130 -11.12 8.13 -12.90
C SER A 130 -12.04 7.94 -11.68
N SER A 131 -12.97 8.88 -11.49
CA SER A 131 -14.03 8.79 -10.46
C SER A 131 -14.79 7.46 -10.50
N ASP A 132 -14.95 6.91 -11.71
CA ASP A 132 -15.66 5.65 -11.98
C ASP A 132 -14.73 4.42 -11.85
N GLY A 133 -13.50 4.59 -11.37
CA GLY A 133 -12.50 3.55 -11.19
C GLY A 133 -11.87 3.02 -12.49
N LYS A 134 -12.14 3.65 -13.64
CA LYS A 134 -11.63 3.22 -14.94
C LYS A 134 -10.22 3.74 -15.19
N GLU A 135 -9.48 3.00 -16.00
CA GLU A 135 -8.15 3.41 -16.43
C GLU A 135 -8.20 4.58 -17.41
N THR A 136 -7.25 5.49 -17.27
CA THR A 136 -7.07 6.64 -18.15
C THR A 136 -5.84 6.42 -19.05
N PRO A 137 -5.67 7.22 -20.12
CA PRO A 137 -4.43 7.20 -20.90
C PRO A 137 -3.17 7.42 -20.07
N GLN A 138 -3.27 8.17 -18.96
CA GLN A 138 -2.16 8.36 -18.01
C GLN A 138 -1.91 7.09 -17.20
N SER A 139 -2.96 6.45 -16.69
CA SER A 139 -2.88 5.18 -15.96
C SER A 139 -2.18 4.11 -16.81
N ASN A 140 -2.53 4.01 -18.09
CA ASN A 140 -1.89 3.07 -19.04
C ASN A 140 -0.39 3.32 -19.19
N LYS A 141 0.03 4.59 -19.29
CA LYS A 141 1.45 4.96 -19.38
C LYS A 141 2.20 4.58 -18.11
N ILE A 142 1.60 4.85 -16.95
CA ILE A 142 2.15 4.51 -15.64
C ILE A 142 2.33 3.01 -15.51
N ARG A 143 1.30 2.21 -15.84
CA ARG A 143 1.40 0.74 -15.86
C ARG A 143 2.51 0.23 -16.77
N SER A 144 2.67 0.83 -17.94
CA SER A 144 3.76 0.47 -18.87
C SER A 144 5.14 0.70 -18.24
N VAL A 145 5.36 1.85 -17.59
CA VAL A 145 6.60 2.15 -16.88
C VAL A 145 6.81 1.20 -15.69
N ALA A 146 5.78 1.01 -14.87
CA ALA A 146 5.84 0.10 -13.73
C ALA A 146 6.14 -1.35 -14.15
N GLY A 147 5.60 -1.81 -15.29
CA GLY A 147 5.89 -3.14 -15.82
C GLY A 147 7.36 -3.33 -16.21
N ARG A 148 7.98 -2.35 -16.87
CA ARG A 148 9.42 -2.42 -17.19
C ARG A 148 10.29 -2.30 -15.95
N LEU A 149 9.94 -1.40 -15.03
CA LEU A 149 10.61 -1.28 -13.74
C LEU A 149 10.54 -2.60 -12.96
N ALA A 150 9.37 -3.25 -12.92
CA ALA A 150 9.17 -4.51 -12.19
C ALA A 150 10.04 -5.65 -12.71
N VAL A 151 10.26 -5.75 -14.03
CA VAL A 151 11.17 -6.74 -14.61
C VAL A 151 12.59 -6.57 -14.06
N SER A 152 13.09 -5.35 -14.07
CA SER A 152 14.45 -5.04 -13.62
C SER A 152 14.59 -5.10 -12.09
N ALA A 153 13.59 -4.63 -11.35
CA ALA A 153 13.52 -4.68 -9.90
C ALA A 153 13.50 -6.13 -9.38
N ALA A 154 12.73 -7.01 -10.03
CA ALA A 154 12.64 -8.42 -9.66
C ALA A 154 13.98 -9.16 -9.81
N GLN A 155 14.90 -8.69 -10.65
CA GLN A 155 16.25 -9.28 -10.72
C GLN A 155 17.00 -9.18 -9.39
N ARG A 156 16.66 -8.17 -8.57
CA ARG A 156 17.19 -7.91 -7.23
C ARG A 156 16.22 -8.32 -6.12
N GLY A 157 15.11 -8.98 -6.44
CA GLY A 157 14.08 -9.36 -5.48
C GLY A 157 13.23 -8.19 -4.97
N TRP A 158 13.29 -7.02 -5.61
CA TRP A 158 12.51 -5.84 -5.22
C TRP A 158 11.12 -5.84 -5.86
N ARG A 159 10.14 -5.37 -5.10
CA ARG A 159 8.72 -5.42 -5.45
C ARG A 159 8.26 -4.09 -6.03
N VAL A 160 7.28 -4.11 -6.93
CA VAL A 160 6.66 -2.90 -7.47
C VAL A 160 5.16 -3.01 -7.30
N TYR A 161 4.59 -2.08 -6.54
CA TYR A 161 3.16 -1.98 -6.30
C TYR A 161 2.59 -0.73 -6.97
N LEU A 162 1.41 -0.85 -7.56
CA LEU A 162 0.61 0.28 -8.01
C LEU A 162 -0.38 0.64 -6.90
N GLN A 163 -0.37 1.89 -6.46
CA GLN A 163 -1.27 2.42 -5.44
C GLN A 163 -2.36 3.27 -6.11
N ASP A 164 -3.61 2.85 -5.98
CA ASP A 164 -4.76 3.66 -6.42
C ASP A 164 -4.77 5.01 -5.66
N GLU A 165 -5.03 6.11 -6.36
CA GLU A 165 -5.06 7.48 -5.80
C GLU A 165 -6.47 8.08 -5.70
N ASN A 166 -7.53 7.34 -6.06
CA ASN A 166 -8.89 7.87 -6.04
C ASN A 166 -9.30 8.35 -4.62
N GLY A 167 -9.94 9.53 -4.53
CA GLY A 167 -10.52 10.05 -3.28
C GLY A 167 -9.65 10.94 -2.39
N THR A 168 -8.39 11.25 -2.74
CA THR A 168 -7.47 11.98 -1.83
C THR A 168 -7.07 13.40 -2.26
N SER A 169 -7.68 13.96 -3.30
CA SER A 169 -7.16 15.18 -3.93
C SER A 169 -7.38 16.49 -3.16
N ILE A 170 -8.29 16.56 -2.18
CA ILE A 170 -8.60 17.83 -1.50
C ILE A 170 -7.75 18.01 -0.23
N GLU A 171 -7.73 17.02 0.67
CA GLU A 171 -6.98 17.13 1.93
C GLU A 171 -5.45 17.12 1.74
N ALA A 172 -4.94 16.44 0.70
CA ALA A 172 -3.51 16.36 0.41
C ALA A 172 -2.94 17.70 -0.10
N MET A 173 -3.70 18.44 -0.92
CA MET A 173 -3.31 19.78 -1.39
C MET A 173 -3.26 20.79 -0.25
N ASP A 174 -4.21 20.72 0.70
CA ASP A 174 -4.24 21.62 1.85
C ASP A 174 -3.06 21.39 2.81
N ARG A 175 -2.59 20.15 2.99
CA ARG A 175 -1.37 19.86 3.77
C ARG A 175 -0.12 20.50 3.15
N MET A 176 0.01 20.47 1.81
CA MET A 176 1.15 21.08 1.12
C MET A 176 1.20 22.61 1.26
N ILE A 177 0.05 23.26 1.39
CA ILE A 177 -0.04 24.72 1.57
C ILE A 177 0.48 25.15 2.95
N ASN A 178 0.32 24.29 3.96
CA ASN A 178 0.60 24.58 5.38
C ASN A 178 2.07 24.36 5.82
N VAL A 179 2.95 23.82 4.96
CA VAL A 179 4.35 23.49 5.33
C VAL A 179 5.29 24.73 5.37
N GLY A 180 4.76 25.95 5.32
CA GLY A 180 5.57 27.18 5.52
C GLY A 180 6.64 27.45 4.45
N LEU A 181 6.67 26.71 3.34
CA LEU A 181 7.65 26.88 2.27
C LEU A 181 7.32 28.08 1.38
N GLY A 182 8.34 28.86 1.02
CA GLY A 182 8.26 29.97 0.06
C GLY A 182 7.81 29.50 -1.33
N LYS A 183 7.14 30.38 -2.08
CA LYS A 183 6.45 30.06 -3.35
C LYS A 183 7.33 29.37 -4.40
N SER A 184 8.61 29.71 -4.46
CA SER A 184 9.59 29.13 -5.40
C SER A 184 10.01 27.71 -5.01
N ASP A 185 10.34 27.48 -3.73
CA ASP A 185 10.67 26.15 -3.20
C ASP A 185 9.49 25.19 -3.21
N ARG A 186 8.26 25.74 -3.09
CA ARG A 186 7.04 24.96 -3.25
C ARG A 186 6.96 24.37 -4.65
N GLN A 187 7.19 25.16 -5.70
CA GLN A 187 7.04 24.71 -7.08
C GLN A 187 8.05 23.63 -7.52
N SER A 188 9.26 23.64 -6.95
CA SER A 188 10.30 22.65 -7.24
C SER A 188 10.11 21.34 -6.47
N LYS A 189 9.54 21.40 -5.25
CA LYS A 189 9.35 20.23 -4.39
C LYS A 189 7.95 19.62 -4.46
N ILE A 190 6.98 20.28 -5.10
CA ILE A 190 5.59 19.82 -5.22
C ILE A 190 5.52 18.35 -5.65
N ASP A 191 6.28 17.91 -6.67
CA ASP A 191 6.20 16.52 -7.14
C ASP A 191 6.78 15.54 -6.10
N ALA A 192 7.87 15.90 -5.41
CA ALA A 192 8.41 15.06 -4.34
C ALA A 192 7.42 14.94 -3.16
N TYR A 193 6.64 15.98 -2.88
CA TYR A 193 5.55 15.91 -1.90
C TYR A 193 4.38 15.05 -2.39
N ALA A 194 4.04 15.07 -3.69
CA ALA A 194 3.05 14.15 -4.25
C ALA A 194 3.47 12.69 -4.00
N ALA A 195 4.75 12.36 -4.20
CA ALA A 195 5.28 11.03 -3.86
C ALA A 195 5.20 10.69 -2.36
N VAL A 196 5.32 11.68 -1.47
CA VAL A 196 5.07 11.48 -0.03
C VAL A 196 3.61 11.12 0.22
N MET A 197 2.66 11.80 -0.43
CA MET A 197 1.22 11.51 -0.29
C MET A 197 0.88 10.09 -0.77
N VAL A 198 1.52 9.60 -1.83
CA VAL A 198 1.39 8.21 -2.28
C VAL A 198 1.78 7.23 -1.17
N LEU A 199 2.92 7.46 -0.50
CA LEU A 199 3.37 6.63 0.61
C LEU A 199 2.45 6.74 1.84
N GLU A 200 2.04 7.95 2.22
CA GLU A 200 1.12 8.16 3.34
C GLU A 200 -0.18 7.38 3.13
N ARG A 201 -0.76 7.45 1.92
CA ARG A 201 -1.97 6.70 1.55
C ARG A 201 -1.74 5.21 1.65
N TYR A 202 -0.66 4.71 1.05
CA TYR A 202 -0.28 3.30 1.05
C TYR A 202 -0.17 2.74 2.48
N PHE A 203 0.54 3.42 3.37
CA PHE A 203 0.69 2.98 4.76
C PHE A 203 -0.59 3.15 5.58
N SER A 204 -1.35 4.24 5.39
CA SER A 204 -2.63 4.47 6.09
C SER A 204 -3.66 3.39 5.74
N MET A 205 -3.67 2.94 4.49
CA MET A 205 -4.52 1.84 4.03
C MET A 205 -3.92 0.46 4.30
N SER A 206 -2.77 0.37 4.98
CA SER A 206 -2.11 -0.92 5.25
C SER A 206 -1.80 -1.72 3.97
N GLY A 207 -1.60 -1.04 2.84
CA GLY A 207 -1.43 -1.66 1.52
C GLY A 207 -2.73 -2.08 0.82
N GLU A 208 -3.91 -1.84 1.40
CA GLU A 208 -5.18 -2.12 0.74
C GLU A 208 -5.34 -1.27 -0.54
N GLY A 209 -5.83 -1.91 -1.60
CA GLY A 209 -5.94 -1.26 -2.92
C GLY A 209 -4.61 -1.14 -3.67
N THR A 210 -3.55 -1.81 -3.21
CA THR A 210 -2.33 -1.99 -4.01
C THR A 210 -2.43 -3.19 -4.95
N GLU A 211 -1.82 -3.06 -6.12
CA GLU A 211 -1.67 -4.13 -7.10
C GLU A 211 -0.18 -4.44 -7.29
N LEU A 212 0.25 -5.67 -6.98
CA LEU A 212 1.61 -6.12 -7.26
C LEU A 212 1.80 -6.30 -8.77
N VAL A 213 2.81 -5.65 -9.32
CA VAL A 213 3.19 -5.80 -10.73
C VAL A 213 4.11 -7.00 -10.88
N VAL A 214 3.56 -8.11 -11.34
CA VAL A 214 4.29 -9.39 -11.46
C VAL A 214 4.89 -9.56 -12.87
N PRO A 215 6.22 -9.74 -13.00
CA PRO A 215 6.84 -10.09 -14.28
C PRO A 215 6.35 -11.43 -14.82
N LYS A 216 6.23 -11.55 -16.15
CA LYS A 216 5.80 -12.82 -16.80
C LYS A 216 6.83 -13.96 -16.69
N ASN A 217 8.11 -13.63 -16.51
CA ASN A 217 9.19 -14.59 -16.42
C ASN A 217 9.17 -15.29 -15.04
N LEU A 218 9.17 -16.63 -15.03
CA LEU A 218 9.07 -17.44 -13.81
C LEU A 218 10.30 -17.31 -12.89
N ASP A 219 11.51 -17.19 -13.44
CA ASP A 219 12.73 -17.02 -12.63
C ASP A 219 12.68 -15.70 -11.85
N LEU A 220 12.12 -14.64 -12.45
CA LEU A 220 11.91 -13.36 -11.78
C LEU A 220 10.84 -13.46 -10.69
N GLN A 221 9.80 -14.24 -10.92
CA GLN A 221 8.79 -14.52 -9.90
C GLN A 221 9.41 -15.24 -8.69
N ASP A 222 10.26 -16.23 -8.93
CA ASP A 222 10.95 -16.93 -7.85
C ASP A 222 11.95 -16.04 -7.11
N LYS A 223 12.60 -15.09 -7.79
CA LYS A 223 13.42 -14.07 -7.13
C LYS A 223 12.59 -13.14 -6.24
N LEU A 224 11.38 -12.75 -6.67
CA LEU A 224 10.48 -11.96 -5.83
C LEU A 224 10.07 -12.72 -4.56
N ARG A 225 9.81 -14.03 -4.68
CA ARG A 225 9.49 -14.90 -3.53
C ARG A 225 10.64 -14.98 -2.52
N ARG A 226 11.88 -15.11 -3.00
CA ARG A 226 13.08 -15.12 -2.14
C ARG A 226 13.33 -13.77 -1.47
N GLY A 227 12.89 -12.68 -2.10
CA GLY A 227 13.15 -11.32 -1.65
C GLY A 227 14.56 -10.85 -1.98
N PRO A 228 14.94 -9.63 -1.54
CA PRO A 228 16.30 -9.13 -1.72
C PRO A 228 17.32 -10.03 -1.00
N PRO A 229 18.55 -10.16 -1.53
CA PRO A 229 19.61 -10.91 -0.85
C PRO A 229 19.79 -10.39 0.58
N LYS A 230 19.82 -11.31 1.56
CA LYS A 230 20.16 -10.95 2.94
C LYS A 230 21.63 -10.55 2.99
N ASP A 231 21.93 -9.48 3.72
CA ASP A 231 23.31 -9.13 4.04
C ASP A 231 23.85 -10.12 5.08
N THR A 232 24.85 -10.90 4.69
CA THR A 232 25.48 -11.91 5.54
C THR A 232 26.19 -11.30 6.74
N ASP A 233 26.62 -10.04 6.64
CA ASP A 233 27.35 -9.35 7.70
C ASP A 233 26.41 -8.89 8.83
N PHE A 234 25.10 -8.81 8.55
CA PHE A 234 24.08 -8.39 9.51
C PHE A 234 23.30 -9.55 10.14
N TYR A 235 23.23 -10.70 9.47
CA TYR A 235 22.56 -11.91 9.97
C TYR A 235 23.51 -13.13 9.95
N PRO A 236 24.54 -13.16 10.81
CA PRO A 236 25.50 -14.28 10.83
C PRO A 236 24.88 -15.61 11.29
N GLU A 237 23.72 -15.59 11.96
CA GLU A 237 23.12 -16.77 12.62
C GLU A 237 22.26 -17.66 11.69
N ASP A 238 22.03 -17.28 10.43
CA ASP A 238 21.20 -18.08 9.50
C ASP A 238 22.02 -19.13 8.68
N ASN A 239 23.30 -19.35 9.01
CA ASN A 239 24.22 -20.29 8.33
C ASN A 239 24.46 -21.59 9.12
N GLU A 240 23.47 -22.08 9.86
CA GLU A 240 23.50 -23.44 10.44
C GLU A 240 22.26 -24.21 9.97
N ASP A 241 22.41 -24.95 8.86
CA ASP A 241 22.01 -26.35 8.63
C ASP A 241 21.98 -26.72 7.13
#